data_AF-A0A5D2UYY6-F1
#
_entry.id   AF-A0A5D2UYY6-F1
#
_cell.length_a   1.000
_cell.length_b   1.000
_cell.length_c   1.000
_cell.angle_alpha   90.00
_cell.angle_beta   90.00
_cell.angle_gamma   90.00
#
_symmetry.space_group_name_H-M   'P 1'
#
loop_
_entity.id
_entity.type
_entity.pdbx_description
1 polymer ?
#
loop_
_entity_poly.entity_id
_entity_poly.type
_entity_poly.pdbx_seq_one_letter_code
_entity_poly.pdbx_strand_id
1 'polypeptide(L)'
;MAGTLGAISSWVPKIPALFLYNNNRCASRSLVFKPVCWNRPSVFSTFPRSLLTMAQADQISNSPEIKEPSPKVPKLGQNGVHEVTHGPASLLKVKKLSEKAVLPSRGSPLAAGYDLSSATDTKVPARGKALIPTDLSIAIPEGTYGRVAPRSGLAWKHSIDVGAGVIDADYRGPLGVILFNHSDVDFEVKVGDRIAQLIIEKIMTPDVLEVDDLDSTTRGAGGFGSTGV
;
A
#
# COMPACT_ATOMS: atom_id res chain seq x y z
N MET A 1 58.35 -19.05 39.18
CA MET A 1 58.36 -18.68 40.62
C MET A 1 57.45 -17.49 40.80
N ALA A 2 56.31 -17.68 41.49
CA ALA A 2 55.33 -16.74 42.07
C ALA A 2 54.88 -15.53 41.20
N GLY A 3 53.61 -15.32 40.82
CA GLY A 3 52.34 -15.78 41.40
C GLY A 3 51.73 -14.70 42.29
N THR A 4 51.16 -13.64 41.70
CA THR A 4 50.45 -12.56 42.40
C THR A 4 48.95 -12.65 42.06
N LEU A 5 48.15 -13.19 42.97
CA LEU A 5 46.68 -13.23 42.87
C LEU A 5 46.09 -11.98 43.52
N GLY A 6 45.58 -11.07 42.69
CA GLY A 6 44.81 -9.89 43.10
C GLY A 6 43.32 -10.23 43.22
N ALA A 7 42.71 -9.71 44.29
CA ALA A 7 41.36 -9.99 44.74
C ALA A 7 40.25 -9.63 43.74
N ILE A 8 39.28 -10.53 43.60
CA ILE A 8 38.01 -10.33 42.91
C ILE A 8 37.04 -9.55 43.80
N SER A 9 36.70 -8.31 43.40
CA SER A 9 35.67 -7.50 44.05
C SER A 9 34.29 -7.89 43.50
N SER A 10 33.42 -8.39 44.36
CA SER A 10 32.03 -8.73 44.06
C SER A 10 31.18 -7.47 43.92
N TRP A 11 30.77 -7.17 42.69
CA TRP A 11 29.81 -6.10 42.38
C TRP A 11 28.38 -6.64 42.52
N VAL A 12 27.60 -6.05 43.43
CA VAL A 12 26.17 -6.32 43.62
C VAL A 12 25.38 -5.08 43.14
N PRO A 13 24.59 -5.16 42.06
CA PRO A 13 23.73 -4.04 41.67
C PRO A 13 22.49 -3.98 42.56
N LYS A 14 22.29 -2.83 43.21
CA LYS A 14 21.08 -2.49 43.99
C LYS A 14 19.91 -2.17 43.03
N ILE A 15 18.84 -2.94 43.14
CA ILE A 15 17.53 -2.70 42.53
C ILE A 15 16.75 -1.72 43.42
N PRO A 16 16.24 -0.58 42.92
CA PRO A 16 15.22 0.17 43.62
C PRO A 16 13.81 -0.30 43.24
N ALA A 17 12.94 -0.19 44.25
CA ALA A 17 11.72 -0.93 44.42
C ALA A 17 10.56 -0.50 43.51
N LEU A 18 9.78 -1.54 43.23
CA LEU A 18 8.40 -1.60 42.78
C LEU A 18 7.50 -0.62 43.56
N PHE A 19 6.85 0.32 42.86
CA PHE A 19 5.69 1.04 43.39
C PHE A 19 4.41 0.30 42.97
N LEU A 20 3.77 -0.32 43.95
CA LEU A 20 2.43 -0.88 43.86
C LEU A 20 1.43 0.28 43.85
N TYR A 21 0.55 0.36 42.85
CA TYR A 21 -0.68 1.13 42.94
C TYR A 21 -1.86 0.21 42.63
N ASN A 22 -2.63 -0.09 43.67
CA ASN A 22 -3.78 -0.98 43.64
C ASN A 22 -5.07 -0.17 43.74
N ASN A 23 -5.98 -0.43 42.80
CA ASN A 23 -7.43 -0.31 42.80
C ASN A 23 -8.12 0.81 43.61
N ASN A 24 -8.95 1.58 42.89
CA ASN A 24 -10.33 1.76 43.31
C ASN A 24 -11.31 1.92 42.15
N ARG A 25 -12.45 1.27 42.35
CA ARG A 25 -13.61 1.10 41.47
C ARG A 25 -14.25 2.44 41.13
N CYS A 26 -14.82 2.57 39.93
CA CYS A 26 -16.02 3.39 39.75
C CYS A 26 -16.90 2.80 38.64
N ALA A 27 -18.20 3.00 38.83
CA ALA A 27 -19.27 2.13 38.41
C ALA A 27 -19.83 2.40 37.01
N SER A 28 -20.50 1.37 36.50
CA SER A 28 -21.54 1.34 35.49
C SER A 28 -22.11 2.68 34.99
N ARG A 29 -22.06 2.87 33.67
CA ARG A 29 -23.19 3.47 32.94
C ARG A 29 -23.29 2.85 31.55
N SER A 30 -24.29 1.98 31.43
CA SER A 30 -24.89 1.48 30.20
C SER A 30 -25.36 2.64 29.32
N LEU A 31 -24.79 2.77 28.11
CA LEU A 31 -25.36 3.57 27.04
C LEU A 31 -25.97 2.62 26.00
N VAL A 32 -27.30 2.59 26.03
CA VAL A 32 -28.16 1.89 25.07
C VAL A 32 -28.12 2.67 23.75
N PHE A 33 -27.52 2.08 22.72
CA PHE A 33 -27.68 2.57 21.34
C PHE A 33 -28.96 2.00 20.74
N LYS A 34 -29.92 2.87 20.42
CA LYS A 34 -31.11 2.54 19.62
C LYS A 34 -30.72 2.41 18.14
N PRO A 35 -31.28 1.43 17.40
CA PRO A 35 -31.07 1.32 15.96
C PRO A 35 -31.90 2.38 15.21
N VAL A 36 -31.28 3.02 14.21
CA VAL A 36 -31.97 3.87 13.24
C VAL A 36 -32.48 2.99 12.10
N CYS A 37 -33.80 2.85 12.00
CA CYS A 37 -34.50 2.22 10.89
C CYS A 37 -34.39 3.09 9.63
N TRP A 38 -33.90 2.52 8.53
CA TRP A 38 -34.02 3.10 7.20
C TRP A 38 -35.34 2.64 6.57
N ASN A 39 -36.27 3.56 6.42
CA ASN A 39 -37.52 3.35 5.69
C ASN A 39 -37.29 3.59 4.19
N ARG A 40 -37.73 2.63 3.38
CA ARG A 40 -37.69 2.62 1.92
C ARG A 40 -39.06 3.05 1.40
N PRO A 41 -39.15 3.79 0.29
CA PRO A 41 -40.31 3.69 -0.59
C PRO A 41 -39.90 3.08 -1.94
N SER A 42 -40.61 2.03 -2.32
CA SER A 42 -40.68 1.49 -3.67
C SER A 42 -41.62 2.34 -4.52
N VAL A 43 -41.20 2.74 -5.72
CA VAL A 43 -42.13 3.15 -6.78
C VAL A 43 -41.76 2.44 -8.08
N PHE A 44 -42.70 1.60 -8.51
CA PHE A 44 -42.75 0.97 -9.83
C PHE A 44 -43.19 1.99 -10.87
N SER A 45 -42.56 2.00 -12.04
CA SER A 45 -43.24 2.38 -13.28
C SER A 45 -42.55 1.74 -14.49
N THR A 46 -43.26 0.80 -15.10
CA THR A 46 -43.13 0.28 -16.47
C THR A 46 -43.17 1.37 -17.53
N PHE A 47 -42.53 1.15 -18.69
CA PHE A 47 -43.02 1.30 -20.09
C PHE A 47 -41.86 1.45 -21.13
N PRO A 48 -42.08 1.23 -22.45
CA PRO A 48 -41.49 0.10 -23.17
C PRO A 48 -40.47 0.48 -24.27
N ARG A 49 -40.08 -0.57 -25.02
CA ARG A 49 -39.15 -0.67 -26.15
C ARG A 49 -39.83 -0.27 -27.47
N SER A 50 -39.18 0.54 -28.32
CA SER A 50 -39.31 0.43 -29.80
C SER A 50 -38.13 1.09 -30.53
N LEU A 51 -37.82 0.52 -31.69
CA LEU A 51 -36.67 0.71 -32.59
C LEU A 51 -37.16 1.38 -33.91
N LEU A 52 -36.19 1.78 -34.78
CA LEU A 52 -36.28 1.97 -36.26
C LEU A 52 -36.89 3.31 -36.75
N THR A 53 -36.46 4.05 -37.81
CA THR A 53 -35.40 3.98 -38.86
C THR A 53 -35.21 5.37 -39.52
N MET A 54 -34.20 5.48 -40.39
CA MET A 54 -33.64 6.58 -41.21
C MET A 54 -34.56 7.43 -42.11
N ALA A 55 -34.09 8.63 -42.47
CA ALA A 55 -34.32 9.27 -43.77
C ALA A 55 -33.22 10.33 -44.10
N GLN A 56 -32.78 10.35 -45.37
CA GLN A 56 -31.79 11.24 -46.02
C GLN A 56 -32.43 12.54 -46.55
N ALA A 57 -31.62 13.58 -46.80
CA ALA A 57 -31.78 14.50 -47.94
C ALA A 57 -30.52 15.36 -48.20
N ASP A 58 -30.04 15.32 -49.44
CA ASP A 58 -29.07 16.23 -50.09
C ASP A 58 -29.73 17.56 -50.49
N GLN A 59 -28.96 18.65 -50.58
CA GLN A 59 -29.06 19.67 -51.65
C GLN A 59 -27.75 20.45 -51.84
N ILE A 60 -27.43 20.70 -53.11
CA ILE A 60 -26.28 21.42 -53.69
C ILE A 60 -26.75 22.81 -54.16
N SER A 61 -25.92 23.86 -54.04
CA SER A 61 -25.99 25.05 -54.93
C SER A 61 -24.65 25.80 -55.03
N ASN A 62 -24.33 26.27 -56.24
CA ASN A 62 -23.03 26.75 -56.76
C ASN A 62 -22.65 28.23 -56.46
N SER A 63 -21.34 28.50 -56.22
CA SER A 63 -20.37 29.51 -56.76
C SER A 63 -20.72 31.03 -56.99
N PRO A 64 -19.74 31.99 -57.16
CA PRO A 64 -18.29 32.09 -56.81
C PRO A 64 -17.77 33.49 -56.29
N GLU A 65 -16.48 33.52 -55.92
CA GLU A 65 -15.44 34.59 -56.05
C GLU A 65 -15.40 35.85 -55.13
N ILE A 66 -14.27 36.06 -54.41
CA ILE A 66 -13.38 37.27 -54.36
C ILE A 66 -12.11 36.95 -53.51
N LYS A 67 -11.00 37.57 -53.92
CA LYS A 67 -9.58 37.32 -53.58
C LYS A 67 -9.01 38.13 -52.39
N GLU A 68 -7.84 37.67 -51.91
CA GLU A 68 -6.69 38.37 -51.25
C GLU A 68 -6.71 38.72 -49.75
N PRO A 69 -5.53 38.92 -49.09
CA PRO A 69 -4.20 38.34 -49.27
C PRO A 69 -3.61 37.76 -47.96
N SER A 70 -2.42 37.16 -48.04
CA SER A 70 -1.68 36.51 -46.95
C SER A 70 -1.05 37.47 -45.92
N PRO A 71 -1.09 37.13 -44.62
CA PRO A 71 -0.17 37.70 -43.62
C PRO A 71 0.94 36.70 -43.23
N LYS A 72 2.18 37.19 -43.31
CA LYS A 72 3.40 36.53 -42.85
C LYS A 72 3.32 36.26 -41.34
N VAL A 73 3.45 35.00 -40.92
CA VAL A 73 3.68 34.64 -39.52
C VAL A 73 5.20 34.43 -39.31
N PRO A 74 5.81 35.09 -38.30
CA PRO A 74 7.23 34.95 -38.01
C PRO A 74 7.57 33.55 -37.44
N LYS A 75 8.71 33.00 -37.86
CA LYS A 75 9.33 31.83 -37.22
C LYS A 75 9.68 32.19 -35.78
N LEU A 76 9.04 31.54 -34.82
CA LEU A 76 9.40 31.61 -33.41
C LEU A 76 9.60 30.20 -32.87
N GLY A 77 10.80 29.98 -32.33
CA GLY A 77 11.01 29.19 -31.13
C GLY A 77 10.91 27.68 -31.26
N GLN A 78 12.07 27.03 -31.13
CA GLN A 78 12.18 25.62 -30.75
C GLN A 78 11.36 25.37 -29.47
N ASN A 79 10.19 24.77 -29.60
CA ASN A 79 9.56 24.07 -28.49
C ASN A 79 10.02 22.62 -28.60
N GLY A 80 11.09 22.31 -27.88
CA GLY A 80 11.46 20.95 -27.54
C GLY A 80 10.24 20.29 -26.92
N VAL A 81 9.58 19.46 -27.71
CA VAL A 81 8.66 18.47 -27.21
C VAL A 81 9.52 17.66 -26.25
N HIS A 82 9.27 17.80 -24.95
CA HIS A 82 9.75 16.84 -23.96
C HIS A 82 9.11 15.51 -24.37
N GLU A 83 9.83 14.80 -25.21
CA GLU A 83 9.62 13.40 -25.50
C GLU A 83 9.68 12.72 -24.13
N VAL A 84 8.51 12.37 -23.60
CA VAL A 84 8.39 11.49 -22.45
C VAL A 84 8.90 10.16 -22.96
N THR A 85 10.22 10.03 -22.95
CA THR A 85 10.95 8.79 -23.16
C THR A 85 10.43 7.86 -22.09
N HIS A 86 9.46 7.04 -22.49
CA HIS A 86 9.08 5.88 -21.71
C HIS A 86 10.35 5.02 -21.72
N GLY A 87 11.15 5.16 -20.65
CA GLY A 87 12.18 4.19 -20.33
C GLY A 87 11.60 2.78 -20.43
N PRO A 88 12.43 1.76 -20.68
CA PRO A 88 11.96 0.41 -20.98
C PRO A 88 10.86 0.03 -19.99
N ALA A 89 9.67 -0.30 -20.52
CA ALA A 89 8.50 -0.64 -19.71
C ALA A 89 8.94 -1.59 -18.59
N SER A 90 8.93 -1.10 -17.36
CA SER A 90 9.60 -1.75 -16.25
C SER A 90 8.76 -2.94 -15.81
N LEU A 91 8.98 -4.10 -16.45
CA LEU A 91 8.25 -5.33 -16.18
C LEU A 91 8.61 -5.87 -14.79
N LEU A 92 7.59 -6.18 -13.98
CA LEU A 92 7.75 -6.97 -12.76
C LEU A 92 7.91 -8.44 -13.15
N LYS A 93 9.10 -9.01 -12.92
CA LYS A 93 9.36 -10.44 -13.23
C LYS A 93 9.05 -11.28 -12.00
N VAL A 94 8.34 -12.39 -12.20
CA VAL A 94 7.90 -13.29 -11.13
C VAL A 94 8.23 -14.73 -11.50
N LYS A 95 8.87 -15.46 -10.58
CA LYS A 95 9.16 -16.89 -10.68
C LYS A 95 8.34 -17.64 -9.64
N LYS A 96 7.57 -18.64 -10.07
CA LYS A 96 6.93 -19.60 -9.16
C LYS A 96 7.96 -20.62 -8.66
N LEU A 97 7.95 -20.89 -7.37
CA LEU A 97 8.79 -21.88 -6.70
C LEU A 97 8.06 -23.21 -6.48
N SER A 98 6.73 -23.20 -6.54
CA SER A 98 5.87 -24.39 -6.44
C SER A 98 4.62 -24.28 -7.31
N GLU A 99 3.88 -25.37 -7.45
CA GLU A 99 2.60 -25.41 -8.16
C GLU A 99 1.49 -24.66 -7.42
N LYS A 100 1.61 -24.51 -6.09
CA LYS A 100 0.65 -23.80 -5.24
C LYS A 100 0.77 -22.28 -5.37
N ALA A 101 1.89 -21.79 -5.91
CA ALA A 101 2.13 -20.37 -6.11
C ALA A 101 1.12 -19.77 -7.12
N VAL A 102 0.47 -18.68 -6.74
CA VAL A 102 -0.47 -17.93 -7.59
C VAL A 102 0.24 -16.68 -8.11
N LEU A 103 0.10 -16.37 -9.41
CA LEU A 103 0.69 -15.15 -9.95
C LEU A 103 -0.03 -13.92 -9.36
N PRO A 104 0.71 -12.88 -8.93
CA PRO A 104 0.09 -11.66 -8.42
C PRO A 104 -0.78 -11.01 -9.49
N SER A 105 -1.96 -10.54 -9.09
CA SER A 105 -2.94 -9.92 -9.99
C SER A 105 -3.49 -8.63 -9.41
N ARG A 106 -3.88 -7.69 -10.27
CA ARG A 106 -4.48 -6.43 -9.85
C ARG A 106 -5.99 -6.58 -9.77
N GLY A 107 -6.60 -6.09 -8.69
CA GLY A 107 -8.06 -6.12 -8.51
C GLY A 107 -8.82 -5.17 -9.44
N SER A 108 -8.17 -4.14 -9.98
CA SER A 108 -8.73 -3.20 -10.94
C SER A 108 -7.64 -2.57 -11.82
N PRO A 109 -7.97 -1.92 -12.95
CA PRO A 109 -6.98 -1.31 -13.84
C PRO A 109 -6.12 -0.21 -13.21
N LEU A 110 -6.60 0.40 -12.11
CA LEU A 110 -5.91 1.46 -11.35
C LEU A 110 -5.54 1.03 -9.93
N ALA A 111 -5.71 -0.25 -9.56
CA ALA A 111 -5.30 -0.76 -8.25
C ALA A 111 -3.80 -0.55 -8.03
N ALA A 112 -3.43 0.03 -6.88
CA ALA A 112 -2.04 0.32 -6.57
C ALA A 112 -1.18 -0.95 -6.40
N GLY A 113 -1.78 -2.00 -5.82
CA GLY A 113 -1.08 -3.24 -5.49
C GLY A 113 -1.51 -4.45 -6.32
N TYR A 114 -0.63 -5.44 -6.36
CA TYR A 114 -0.88 -6.79 -6.85
C TYR A 114 -1.22 -7.69 -5.66
N ASP A 115 -2.39 -8.32 -5.65
CA ASP A 115 -2.78 -9.24 -4.59
C ASP A 115 -1.78 -10.42 -4.52
N LEU A 116 -1.29 -10.71 -3.31
CA LEU A 116 -0.43 -11.86 -3.00
C LEU A 116 -1.27 -12.94 -2.31
N SER A 117 -1.16 -14.18 -2.77
CA SER A 117 -1.85 -15.32 -2.20
C SER A 117 -0.95 -16.22 -1.36
N SER A 118 -1.53 -16.88 -0.37
CA SER A 118 -0.85 -17.93 0.40
C SER A 118 -0.59 -19.17 -0.46
N ALA A 119 0.58 -19.77 -0.32
CA ALA A 119 0.90 -21.07 -0.89
C ALA A 119 0.73 -22.23 0.11
N THR A 120 0.36 -21.95 1.37
CA THR A 120 0.25 -22.96 2.44
C THR A 120 -0.97 -22.71 3.33
N ASP A 121 -1.60 -23.79 3.80
CA ASP A 121 -2.62 -23.72 4.85
C ASP A 121 -1.95 -23.42 6.19
N THR A 122 -2.37 -22.36 6.85
CA THR A 122 -1.79 -21.94 8.13
C THR A 122 -2.80 -21.16 8.96
N LYS A 123 -2.41 -20.79 10.17
CA LYS A 123 -3.19 -19.90 11.02
C LYS A 123 -2.32 -18.79 11.57
N VAL A 124 -2.89 -17.59 11.67
CA VAL A 124 -2.31 -16.48 12.41
C VAL A 124 -2.92 -16.49 13.81
N PRO A 125 -2.17 -16.90 14.85
CA PRO A 125 -2.72 -17.02 16.19
C PRO A 125 -3.26 -15.68 16.71
N ALA A 126 -4.32 -15.73 17.50
CA ALA A 126 -4.87 -14.57 18.20
C ALA A 126 -3.76 -13.81 18.95
N ARG A 127 -3.75 -12.48 18.86
CA ARG A 127 -2.71 -11.61 19.42
C ARG A 127 -1.27 -12.00 19.03
N GLY A 128 -1.11 -12.67 17.89
CA GLY A 128 0.17 -13.22 17.44
C GLY A 128 0.55 -12.83 16.02
N LYS A 129 1.50 -13.57 15.46
CA LYS A 129 2.02 -13.35 14.10
C LYS A 129 2.36 -14.66 13.42
N ALA A 130 2.31 -14.67 12.09
CA ALA A 130 2.77 -15.78 11.27
C ALA A 130 3.47 -15.28 10.01
N LEU A 131 4.49 -16.01 9.57
CA LEU A 131 5.11 -15.84 8.26
C LEU A 131 4.41 -16.77 7.28
N ILE A 132 3.78 -16.21 6.26
CA ILE A 132 3.00 -16.96 5.27
C ILE A 132 3.76 -16.99 3.94
N PRO A 133 4.20 -18.17 3.48
CA PRO A 133 4.92 -18.28 2.21
C PRO A 133 3.98 -18.05 1.03
N THR A 134 4.47 -17.36 0.00
CA THR A 134 3.76 -17.17 -1.28
C THR A 134 4.28 -18.11 -2.37
N ASP A 135 5.42 -18.76 -2.14
CA ASP A 135 6.19 -19.55 -3.12
C ASP A 135 6.50 -18.78 -4.42
N LEU A 136 6.73 -17.48 -4.29
CA LEU A 136 7.18 -16.61 -5.37
C LEU A 136 8.58 -16.06 -5.08
N SER A 137 9.37 -15.89 -6.13
CA SER A 137 10.52 -14.99 -6.15
C SER A 137 10.25 -13.90 -7.17
N ILE A 138 10.64 -12.66 -6.87
CA ILE A 138 10.37 -11.51 -7.76
C ILE A 138 11.66 -10.77 -8.10
N ALA A 139 11.69 -10.15 -9.28
CA ALA A 139 12.66 -9.12 -9.61
C ALA A 139 11.90 -7.82 -9.85
N ILE A 140 12.09 -6.89 -8.93
CA ILE A 140 11.46 -5.56 -8.94
C ILE A 140 12.34 -4.64 -9.80
N PRO A 141 11.74 -3.69 -10.55
CA PRO A 141 12.50 -2.70 -11.30
C PRO A 141 13.42 -1.83 -10.42
N GLU A 142 14.57 -1.46 -10.96
CA GLU A 142 15.48 -0.52 -10.31
C GLU A 142 14.82 0.85 -10.07
N GLY A 143 15.27 1.56 -9.03
CA GLY A 143 14.65 2.81 -8.57
C GLY A 143 13.31 2.63 -7.86
N THR A 144 12.94 1.38 -7.56
CA THR A 144 11.73 1.03 -6.82
C THR A 144 12.02 -0.06 -5.78
N TYR A 145 11.11 -0.23 -4.82
CA TYR A 145 11.08 -1.39 -3.95
C TYR A 145 9.65 -1.95 -3.89
N GLY A 146 9.52 -3.20 -3.43
CA GLY A 146 8.23 -3.84 -3.25
C GLY A 146 7.75 -3.66 -1.82
N ARG A 147 6.69 -2.88 -1.60
CA ARG A 147 6.01 -2.81 -0.32
C ARG A 147 4.91 -3.85 -0.21
N VAL A 148 5.00 -4.75 0.76
CA VAL A 148 3.89 -5.63 1.15
C VAL A 148 2.96 -4.85 2.06
N ALA A 149 1.73 -4.61 1.59
CA ALA A 149 0.73 -3.77 2.25
C ALA A 149 -0.50 -4.59 2.68
N PRO A 150 -1.19 -4.18 3.77
CA PRO A 150 -2.40 -4.85 4.21
C PRO A 150 -3.56 -4.66 3.23
N ARG A 151 -4.48 -5.62 3.22
CA ARG A 151 -5.76 -5.52 2.49
C ARG A 151 -6.82 -4.98 3.45
N SER A 152 -7.52 -3.91 3.07
CA SER A 152 -8.50 -3.23 3.93
C SER A 152 -9.59 -4.16 4.46
N GLY A 153 -10.04 -5.12 3.66
CA GLY A 153 -11.05 -6.10 4.05
C GLY A 153 -10.59 -7.02 5.19
N LEU A 154 -9.32 -7.44 5.20
CA LEU A 154 -8.75 -8.28 6.25
C LEU A 154 -8.48 -7.47 7.52
N ALA A 155 -8.00 -6.23 7.36
CA ALA A 155 -7.80 -5.31 8.47
C ALA A 155 -9.12 -5.02 9.22
N TRP A 156 -10.18 -4.67 8.50
CA TRP A 156 -11.47 -4.33 9.14
C TRP A 156 -12.19 -5.54 9.73
N LYS A 157 -12.25 -6.66 9.01
CA LYS A 157 -13.09 -7.81 9.42
C LYS A 157 -12.39 -8.75 10.41
N HIS A 158 -11.06 -8.86 10.32
CA HIS A 158 -10.29 -9.86 11.06
C HIS A 158 -9.16 -9.24 11.89
N SER A 159 -9.03 -7.90 11.93
CA SER A 159 -7.95 -7.20 12.63
C SER A 159 -6.55 -7.65 12.19
N ILE A 160 -6.40 -7.95 10.89
CA ILE A 160 -5.13 -8.41 10.30
C ILE A 160 -4.34 -7.22 9.76
N ASP A 161 -3.07 -7.15 10.15
CA ASP A 161 -2.10 -6.18 9.62
C ASP A 161 -0.87 -6.88 9.03
N VAL A 162 -0.06 -6.15 8.28
CA VAL A 162 1.16 -6.64 7.64
C VAL A 162 2.38 -6.02 8.30
N GLY A 163 3.32 -6.87 8.71
CA GLY A 163 4.61 -6.49 9.27
C GLY A 163 5.75 -6.44 8.25
N ALA A 164 6.83 -5.72 8.61
CA ALA A 164 8.04 -5.52 7.81
C ALA A 164 7.72 -4.96 6.41
N GLY A 165 7.48 -5.84 5.44
CA GLY A 165 6.92 -5.49 4.15
C GLY A 165 7.85 -4.73 3.20
N VAL A 166 9.15 -4.59 3.49
CA VAL A 166 10.13 -4.04 2.55
C VAL A 166 10.79 -5.18 1.79
N ILE A 167 10.57 -5.25 0.47
CA ILE A 167 11.22 -6.19 -0.43
C ILE A 167 12.16 -5.40 -1.35
N ASP A 168 13.46 -5.62 -1.18
CA ASP A 168 14.49 -4.95 -1.95
C ASP A 168 14.51 -5.39 -3.42
N ALA A 169 14.95 -4.51 -4.31
CA ALA A 169 14.95 -4.76 -5.75
C ALA A 169 15.92 -5.87 -6.19
N ASP A 170 16.94 -6.14 -5.40
CA ASP A 170 17.95 -7.17 -5.60
C ASP A 170 17.61 -8.49 -4.87
N TYR A 171 16.55 -8.54 -4.07
CA TYR A 171 16.10 -9.77 -3.42
C TYR A 171 15.60 -10.80 -4.43
N ARG A 172 16.13 -12.03 -4.39
CA ARG A 172 15.73 -13.15 -5.27
C ARG A 172 15.25 -14.39 -4.51
N GLY A 173 15.18 -14.30 -3.18
CA GLY A 173 14.71 -15.40 -2.34
C GLY A 173 13.20 -15.62 -2.41
N PRO A 174 12.66 -16.56 -1.62
CA PRO A 174 11.23 -16.77 -1.50
C PRO A 174 10.58 -15.58 -0.78
N LEU A 175 9.46 -15.10 -1.32
CA LEU A 175 8.63 -14.07 -0.69
C LEU A 175 7.74 -14.66 0.38
N GLY A 176 7.81 -14.07 1.57
CA GLY A 176 6.91 -14.35 2.68
C GLY A 176 6.19 -13.08 3.13
N VAL A 177 4.94 -13.25 3.58
CA VAL A 177 4.11 -12.19 4.12
C VAL A 177 4.04 -12.38 5.63
N ILE A 178 4.47 -11.39 6.40
CA ILE A 178 4.32 -11.41 7.86
C ILE A 178 2.98 -10.80 8.20
N LEU A 179 2.06 -11.62 8.72
CA LEU A 179 0.77 -11.14 9.21
C LEU A 179 0.80 -11.01 10.74
N PHE A 180 0.23 -9.92 11.23
CA PHE A 180 -0.12 -9.71 12.63
C PHE A 180 -1.63 -9.84 12.80
N ASN A 181 -2.05 -10.51 13.87
CA ASN A 181 -3.45 -10.61 14.24
C ASN A 181 -3.70 -9.84 15.54
N HIS A 182 -4.41 -8.71 15.42
CA HIS A 182 -4.78 -7.86 16.54
C HIS A 182 -6.14 -8.21 17.14
N SER A 183 -6.75 -9.34 16.76
CA SER A 183 -7.97 -9.86 17.38
C SER A 183 -7.67 -10.92 18.44
N ASP A 184 -8.72 -11.32 19.16
CA ASP A 184 -8.69 -12.41 20.16
C ASP A 184 -9.11 -13.77 19.55
N VAL A 185 -9.19 -13.88 18.23
CA VAL A 185 -9.60 -15.10 17.51
C VAL A 185 -8.52 -15.48 16.49
N ASP A 186 -8.15 -16.76 16.43
CA ASP A 186 -7.22 -17.27 15.42
C ASP A 186 -7.77 -17.00 14.01
N PHE A 187 -6.92 -16.54 13.09
CA PHE A 187 -7.29 -16.30 11.70
C PHE A 187 -6.76 -17.43 10.81
N GLU A 188 -7.66 -18.19 10.20
CA GLU A 188 -7.31 -19.24 9.25
C GLU A 188 -6.93 -18.65 7.89
N VAL A 189 -5.86 -19.17 7.31
CA VAL A 189 -5.39 -18.85 5.95
C VAL A 189 -5.30 -20.14 5.16
N LYS A 190 -5.98 -20.18 4.01
CA LYS A 190 -5.95 -21.33 3.11
C LYS A 190 -5.08 -21.07 1.89
N VAL A 191 -4.58 -22.13 1.27
CA VAL A 191 -3.89 -22.03 -0.03
C VAL A 191 -4.77 -21.28 -1.02
N GLY A 192 -4.20 -20.28 -1.69
CA GLY A 192 -4.88 -19.43 -2.66
C GLY A 192 -5.52 -18.17 -2.09
N ASP A 193 -5.73 -18.08 -0.77
CA ASP A 193 -6.30 -16.89 -0.14
C ASP A 193 -5.40 -15.68 -0.35
N ARG A 194 -5.99 -14.56 -0.77
CA ARG A 194 -5.30 -13.29 -0.96
C ARG A 194 -5.10 -12.61 0.39
N ILE A 195 -3.86 -12.59 0.87
CA ILE A 195 -3.52 -12.18 2.24
C ILE A 195 -2.93 -10.78 2.35
N ALA A 196 -2.26 -10.31 1.29
CA ALA A 196 -1.63 -9.00 1.24
C ALA A 196 -1.64 -8.47 -0.20
N GLN A 197 -1.12 -7.28 -0.42
CA GLN A 197 -0.88 -6.75 -1.75
C GLN A 197 0.54 -6.18 -1.87
N LEU A 198 1.21 -6.43 -2.98
CA LEU A 198 2.52 -5.89 -3.32
C LEU A 198 2.35 -4.57 -4.08
N ILE A 199 2.86 -3.47 -3.54
CA ILE A 199 2.89 -2.16 -4.17
C ILE A 199 4.33 -1.88 -4.62
N ILE A 200 4.51 -1.49 -5.88
CA ILE A 200 5.83 -1.08 -6.38
C ILE A 200 5.99 0.41 -6.11
N GLU A 201 6.81 0.75 -5.12
CA GLU A 201 7.00 2.13 -4.68
C GLU A 201 8.29 2.70 -5.23
N LYS A 202 8.20 3.89 -5.84
CA LYS A 202 9.35 4.62 -6.32
C LYS A 202 10.13 5.20 -5.15
N ILE A 203 11.45 5.04 -5.20
CA ILE A 203 12.37 5.54 -4.17
C ILE A 203 13.55 6.25 -4.81
N MET A 204 14.27 7.00 -3.98
CA MET A 204 15.60 7.50 -4.29
C MET A 204 16.59 6.88 -3.30
N THR A 205 17.78 6.53 -3.78
CA THR A 205 18.88 5.98 -2.98
C THR A 205 20.11 6.89 -3.10
N PRO A 206 20.08 8.11 -2.54
CA PRO A 206 21.22 9.03 -2.58
C PRO A 206 22.34 8.57 -1.64
N ASP A 207 23.56 9.01 -1.91
CA ASP A 207 24.65 8.89 -0.96
C ASP A 207 24.40 9.74 0.29
N VAL A 208 24.79 9.22 1.46
CA VAL A 208 24.65 9.94 2.73
C VAL A 208 25.85 10.87 2.91
N LEU A 209 25.58 12.17 3.10
CA LEU A 209 26.58 13.20 3.39
C LEU A 209 26.35 13.74 4.82
N GLU A 210 27.37 13.61 5.68
CA GLU A 210 27.40 14.23 7.01
C GLU A 210 27.72 15.73 6.90
N VAL A 211 27.01 16.57 7.66
CA VAL A 211 27.17 18.04 7.70
C VAL A 211 27.07 18.55 9.13
N ASP A 212 27.68 19.71 9.41
CA ASP A 212 27.65 20.31 10.75
C ASP A 212 26.26 20.84 11.14
N ASP A 213 25.52 21.42 10.18
CA ASP A 213 24.20 22.02 10.39
C ASP A 213 23.28 21.83 9.16
N LEU A 214 21.96 21.84 9.40
CA LEU A 214 20.92 21.80 8.35
C LEU A 214 20.28 23.18 8.15
N ASP A 215 19.65 23.40 6.99
CA ASP A 215 18.91 24.62 6.69
C ASP A 215 17.62 24.75 7.53
N SER A 216 17.23 25.98 7.84
CA SER A 216 16.00 26.24 8.60
C SER A 216 14.76 26.13 7.71
N THR A 217 13.72 25.44 8.21
CA THR A 217 12.42 25.36 7.53
C THR A 217 11.29 25.90 8.40
N THR A 218 10.15 26.26 7.80
CA THR A 218 8.95 26.70 8.53
C THR A 218 8.47 25.67 9.56
N ARG A 219 8.68 24.37 9.31
CA ARG A 219 8.31 23.30 10.25
C ARG A 219 9.30 23.17 11.41
N GLY A 220 10.58 23.43 11.19
CA GLY A 220 11.63 23.31 12.19
C GLY A 220 11.60 21.96 12.92
N ALA A 221 11.67 21.99 14.26
CA ALA A 221 11.63 20.81 15.13
C ALA A 221 10.20 20.28 15.44
N GLY A 222 9.14 20.79 14.79
CA GLY A 222 7.75 20.40 15.07
C GLY A 222 7.38 19.00 14.55
N GLY A 223 6.96 18.10 15.45
CA GLY A 223 6.49 16.75 15.14
C GLY A 223 5.46 16.23 16.15
N PHE A 224 5.00 14.98 15.98
CA PHE A 224 4.14 14.27 16.96
C PHE A 224 2.83 15.01 17.33
N GLY A 225 2.08 15.47 16.33
CA GLY A 225 0.83 16.21 16.57
C GLY A 225 1.04 17.71 16.82
N SER A 226 2.19 18.26 16.43
CA SER A 226 2.50 19.70 16.55
C SER A 226 1.52 20.62 15.81
N THR A 227 0.69 20.09 14.91
CA THR A 227 -0.35 20.82 14.16
C THR A 227 -1.75 20.65 14.74
N GLY A 228 -1.90 19.99 15.89
CA GLY A 228 -3.20 19.74 16.55
C GLY A 228 -3.76 18.32 16.32
N VAL A 229 -4.98 18.12 16.83
CA VAL A 229 -5.80 16.90 16.70
C VAL A 229 -6.93 17.15 15.71
#